data_AF-A0A7R9VRJ8-F1
#
_entry.id   AF-A0A7R9VRJ8-F1
#
_cell.length_a   1.000
_cell.length_b   1.000
_cell.length_c   1.000
_cell.angle_alpha   90.00
_cell.angle_beta   90.00
_cell.angle_gamma   90.00
#
_symmetry.space_group_name_H-M   'P 1'
#
loop_
_entity.id
_entity.type
_entity.pdbx_description
1 polymer ?
#
loop_
_entity_poly.entity_id
_entity_poly.type
_entity_poly.pdbx_seq_one_letter_code
_entity_poly.pdbx_strand_id
1 'polypeptide(L)'
;DIVIDPNERIAVMRKGGIIRLRDYSPPNQVPTHVTLGLAWDVTDGVNIDLDASAVCLDSSRNVVDIVFFKHLTSNDGSIRHSGDEREGDEIGDDEKIAVDLARVQTSVKYIGFVVNSYSGQELD
;
A
#
# COMPACT_ATOMS: atom_id res chain seq x y z
N ASP A 1 23.72 0.37 -5.17
CA ASP A 1 23.10 0.07 -3.86
C ASP A 1 22.23 1.23 -3.43
N ILE A 2 21.01 0.95 -2.96
CA ILE A 2 20.12 1.98 -2.39
C ILE A 2 20.67 2.29 -1.00
N VAL A 3 21.14 3.51 -0.79
CA VAL A 3 21.52 4.00 0.54
C VAL A 3 20.23 4.35 1.28
N ILE A 4 19.99 3.70 2.41
CA ILE A 4 18.80 3.93 3.25
C ILE A 4 19.16 5.00 4.28
N ASP A 5 18.60 6.20 4.15
CA ASP A 5 18.63 7.18 5.24
C ASP A 5 17.45 6.89 6.17
N PRO A 6 17.68 6.50 7.44
CA PRO A 6 16.59 6.29 8.38
C PRO A 6 15.80 7.57 8.66
N ASN A 7 16.20 8.77 8.24
CA ASN A 7 15.38 9.97 8.36
C ASN A 7 14.46 10.17 7.14
N GLU A 8 14.84 9.65 5.97
CA GLU A 8 13.95 9.50 4.82
C GLU A 8 13.05 8.30 5.12
N ARG A 9 11.86 8.54 5.69
CA ARG A 9 10.84 7.52 5.99
C ARG A 9 10.17 6.96 4.72
N ILE A 10 10.92 6.90 3.63
CA ILE A 10 10.47 6.48 2.30
C ILE A 10 11.26 5.22 1.93
N ALA A 11 10.54 4.15 1.61
CA ALA A 11 11.14 2.91 1.16
C ALA A 11 10.63 2.59 -0.25
N VAL A 12 11.55 2.46 -1.20
CA VAL A 12 11.21 2.07 -2.58
C VAL A 12 11.31 0.56 -2.72
N MET A 13 10.18 -0.09 -3.03
CA MET A 13 10.15 -1.53 -3.24
C MET A 13 10.57 -1.87 -4.67
N ARG A 14 11.46 -2.86 -4.81
CA ARG A 14 11.79 -3.48 -6.10
C ARG A 14 11.21 -4.88 -6.17
N LYS A 15 10.93 -5.36 -7.39
CA LYS A 15 10.47 -6.75 -7.62
C LYS A 15 11.40 -7.75 -6.92
N GLY A 16 10.81 -8.65 -6.13
CA GLY A 16 11.55 -9.64 -5.33
C GLY A 16 12.27 -9.08 -4.09
N GLY A 17 12.14 -7.78 -3.81
CA GLY A 17 12.73 -7.13 -2.64
C GLY A 17 11.93 -7.39 -1.36
N ILE A 18 12.60 -7.17 -0.23
CA ILE A 18 12.00 -7.19 1.11
C ILE A 18 12.33 -5.86 1.78
N ILE A 19 11.31 -5.15 2.25
CA ILE A 19 11.46 -3.97 3.09
C ILE A 19 11.18 -4.37 4.53
N ARG A 20 12.09 -4.02 5.44
CA ARG A 20 11.86 -4.15 6.88
C ARG A 20 11.66 -2.76 7.45
N LEU A 21 10.50 -2.49 8.04
CA LEU A 21 10.19 -1.17 8.62
C LEU A 21 11.23 -0.69 9.64
N ARG A 22 11.87 -1.63 10.36
CA ARG A 22 12.93 -1.34 11.33
C ARG A 22 14.18 -0.71 10.72
N ASP A 23 14.43 -0.95 9.43
CA ASP A 23 15.60 -0.40 8.72
C ASP A 23 15.35 1.09 8.37
N TYR A 24 14.08 1.51 8.37
CA TYR A 24 13.60 2.86 8.11
C TYR A 24 13.00 3.52 9.36
N SER A 25 13.33 3.02 10.55
CA SER A 25 12.84 3.51 11.85
C SER A 25 14.00 3.71 12.81
N PRO A 26 13.92 4.64 13.79
CA PRO A 26 14.94 4.75 14.82
C PRO A 26 15.00 3.45 15.65
N PRO A 27 16.15 3.14 16.27
CA PRO A 27 16.28 1.93 17.08
C PRO A 27 15.19 1.83 18.16
N ASN A 28 14.63 0.63 18.33
CA ASN A 28 13.57 0.32 19.29
C ASN A 28 12.25 1.08 19.11
N GLN A 29 12.04 1.71 17.95
CA GLN A 29 10.76 2.30 17.59
C GLN A 29 10.10 1.49 16.48
N VAL A 30 8.83 1.15 16.68
CA VAL A 30 7.97 0.60 15.64
C VAL A 30 7.12 1.76 15.12
N PRO A 31 7.06 2.00 13.79
CA PRO A 31 6.18 3.02 13.26
C PRO A 31 4.73 2.62 13.58
N THR A 32 3.94 3.56 14.07
CA THR A 32 2.51 3.32 14.32
C THR A 32 1.67 3.55 13.07
N HIS A 33 2.18 4.33 12.13
CA HIS A 33 1.52 4.64 10.87
C HIS A 33 2.44 4.28 9.71
N VAL A 34 1.87 3.61 8.71
CA VAL A 34 2.54 3.35 7.43
C VAL A 34 1.59 3.69 6.30
N THR A 35 2.14 4.15 5.18
CA THR A 35 1.36 4.43 3.97
C THR A 35 2.00 3.67 2.82
N LEU A 36 1.20 2.91 2.08
CA LEU A 36 1.54 2.49 0.74
C LEU A 36 1.16 3.63 -0.20
N GLY A 37 2.13 4.12 -0.98
CA GLY A 37 1.89 4.97 -2.13
C GLY A 37 2.08 4.15 -3.40
N LEU A 38 1.14 4.27 -4.34
CA LEU A 38 1.22 3.77 -5.70
C LEU A 38 1.26 4.99 -6.63
N ALA A 39 2.23 5.03 -7.53
CA ALA A 39 2.37 6.08 -8.52
C ALA A 39 2.65 5.46 -9.90
N TRP A 40 2.05 5.99 -10.95
CA TRP A 40 2.31 5.60 -12.34
C TRP A 40 2.11 6.77 -13.30
N ASP A 41 2.90 6.78 -14.38
CA ASP A 41 2.73 7.76 -15.45
C ASP A 41 1.89 7.16 -16.58
N VAL A 42 1.08 7.99 -17.23
CA VAL A 42 0.43 7.63 -18.50
C VAL A 42 1.43 7.63 -19.64
N THR A 43 1.63 6.46 -20.25
CA THR A 43 2.39 6.32 -21.49
C THR A 43 1.46 6.35 -22.70
N ASP A 44 1.87 7.06 -23.77
CA ASP A 44 1.20 7.07 -25.08
C ASP A 44 -0.27 7.56 -25.11
N GLY A 45 -0.71 8.30 -24.09
CA GLY A 45 -2.04 8.91 -24.03
C GLY A 45 -3.18 7.91 -23.82
N VAL A 46 -2.87 6.72 -23.30
CA VAL A 46 -3.84 5.71 -22.91
C VAL A 46 -3.91 5.67 -21.39
N ASN A 47 -5.05 6.06 -20.82
CA ASN A 47 -5.24 5.97 -19.37
C ASN A 47 -5.18 4.50 -18.93
N ILE A 48 -4.36 4.24 -17.92
CA ILE A 48 -4.27 2.95 -17.25
C ILE A 48 -4.85 3.14 -15.86
N ASP A 49 -5.87 2.34 -15.56
CA ASP A 49 -6.53 2.30 -14.27
C ASP A 49 -5.83 1.24 -13.41
N LEU A 50 -4.96 1.69 -12.50
CA LEU A 50 -4.28 0.83 -11.54
C LEU A 50 -4.94 0.95 -10.18
N ASP A 51 -5.48 -0.17 -9.68
CA ASP A 51 -5.98 -0.24 -8.32
C ASP A 51 -4.89 -0.72 -7.35
N ALA A 52 -4.78 -0.05 -6.20
CA ALA A 52 -4.22 -0.61 -4.99
C ALA A 52 -5.32 -1.27 -4.13
N SER A 53 -4.96 -2.33 -3.40
CA SER A 53 -5.85 -2.96 -2.43
C SER A 53 -5.07 -3.52 -1.25
N ALA A 54 -5.69 -3.56 -0.07
CA ALA A 54 -5.13 -4.17 1.13
C ALA A 54 -6.00 -5.33 1.61
N VAL A 55 -5.40 -6.52 1.67
CA VAL A 55 -6.04 -7.76 2.13
C VAL A 55 -5.52 -8.09 3.54
N CYS A 56 -6.41 -8.05 4.52
CA CYS A 56 -6.11 -8.37 5.90
C CYS A 56 -6.32 -9.88 6.14
N LEU A 57 -5.31 -10.57 6.62
CA LEU A 57 -5.32 -12.01 6.83
C LEU A 57 -5.02 -12.38 8.28
N ASP A 58 -5.66 -13.44 8.77
CA ASP A 58 -5.36 -14.03 10.07
C ASP A 58 -4.11 -14.92 10.04
N SER A 59 -3.78 -15.53 11.19
CA SER A 59 -2.65 -16.47 11.31
C SER A 59 -2.74 -17.72 10.41
N SER A 60 -3.94 -18.11 10.01
CA SER A 60 -4.21 -19.24 9.12
C SER A 60 -4.35 -18.82 7.66
N ARG A 61 -4.08 -17.54 7.35
CA ARG A 61 -4.22 -16.91 6.03
C ARG A 61 -5.66 -16.82 5.53
N ASN A 62 -6.65 -16.88 6.43
CA ASN A 62 -8.03 -16.57 6.07
C ASN A 62 -8.22 -15.05 5.95
N VAL A 63 -9.04 -14.62 5.00
CA VAL A 63 -9.41 -13.22 4.84
C VAL A 63 -10.25 -12.76 6.03
N VAL A 64 -9.79 -11.70 6.68
CA VAL A 64 -10.50 -11.01 7.76
C VAL A 64 -11.19 -9.76 7.22
N ASP A 65 -10.51 -9.03 6.33
CA ASP A 65 -11.02 -7.80 5.72
C ASP A 65 -10.32 -7.51 4.39
N ILE A 66 -10.94 -6.70 3.53
CA ILE A 66 -10.37 -6.23 2.26
C ILE A 66 -10.73 -4.76 2.08
N VAL A 67 -9.72 -3.90 2.00
CA VAL A 67 -9.86 -2.47 1.69
C VAL A 67 -9.45 -2.23 0.23
N PHE A 68 -10.33 -1.57 -0.52
CA PHE A 68 -10.19 -1.28 -1.95
C PHE A 68 -11.13 -0.13 -2.35
N PHE A 69 -11.14 0.29 -3.61
CA PHE A 69 -11.87 1.48 -4.04
C PHE A 69 -13.38 1.52 -3.74
N LYS A 70 -14.06 0.37 -3.57
CA LYS A 70 -15.48 0.31 -3.14
C LYS A 70 -15.68 0.10 -1.63
N HIS A 71 -14.60 -0.15 -0.89
CA HIS A 71 -14.59 -0.29 0.56
C HIS A 71 -13.37 0.47 1.12
N LEU A 72 -13.48 1.80 1.15
CA LEU A 72 -12.36 2.72 1.39
C LEU A 72 -11.81 2.71 2.83
N THR A 73 -12.43 2.02 3.76
CA THR A 73 -12.01 2.00 5.16
C THR A 73 -12.33 0.65 5.75
N SER A 74 -11.34 0.01 6.39
CA SER A 74 -11.53 -1.30 7.04
C SER A 74 -12.61 -1.24 8.11
N ASN A 75 -13.16 -2.40 8.46
CA ASN A 75 -14.22 -2.53 9.45
C ASN A 75 -13.78 -2.05 10.86
N ASP A 76 -12.48 -2.15 11.18
CA ASP A 76 -11.90 -1.65 12.43
C ASP A 76 -11.44 -0.17 12.34
N GLY A 77 -11.54 0.44 11.16
CA GLY A 77 -11.12 1.81 10.88
C GLY A 77 -9.61 2.05 10.94
N SER A 78 -8.80 0.99 10.95
CA SER A 78 -7.33 1.07 11.01
C SER A 78 -6.68 1.29 9.66
N ILE A 79 -7.36 0.95 8.55
CA ILE A 79 -6.86 1.10 7.18
C ILE A 79 -7.79 2.03 6.40
N ARG A 80 -7.23 2.96 5.63
CA ARG A 80 -7.96 3.89 4.78
C ARG A 80 -7.35 4.01 3.39
N HIS A 81 -8.15 3.78 2.36
CA HIS A 81 -7.85 4.07 0.96
C HIS A 81 -8.13 5.55 0.65
N SER A 82 -7.32 6.19 -0.19
CA SER A 82 -7.53 7.58 -0.62
C SER A 82 -8.76 7.74 -1.53
N GLY A 83 -8.99 6.75 -2.39
CA GLY A 83 -9.98 6.79 -3.47
C GLY A 83 -9.42 6.06 -4.67
N ASP A 84 -10.24 5.94 -5.72
CA ASP A 84 -9.88 5.40 -7.03
C ASP A 84 -9.22 6.52 -7.86
N GLU A 85 -8.00 6.32 -8.32
CA GLU A 85 -7.34 7.19 -9.29
C GLU A 85 -7.15 6.41 -10.61
N ARG A 86 -7.59 7.00 -11.73
CA ARG A 86 -7.71 6.30 -13.02
C ARG A 86 -6.88 6.88 -14.15
N GLU A 87 -6.30 8.06 -13.93
CA GLU A 87 -5.66 8.86 -14.97
C GLU A 87 -4.14 8.99 -14.77
N GLY A 88 -3.57 8.56 -13.64
CA GLY A 88 -2.15 8.64 -13.32
C GLY A 88 -1.57 10.04 -13.48
N ASP A 89 -2.36 11.07 -13.18
CA ASP A 89 -2.02 12.47 -13.43
C ASP A 89 -1.79 13.28 -12.14
N GLU A 90 -1.81 12.63 -10.97
CA GLU A 90 -1.57 13.30 -9.71
C GLU A 90 -0.07 13.55 -9.47
N ILE A 91 0.24 14.69 -8.84
CA ILE A 91 1.61 14.96 -8.38
C ILE A 91 1.86 14.15 -7.11
N GLY A 92 2.73 13.13 -7.19
CA GLY A 92 3.14 12.31 -6.06
C GLY A 92 2.67 10.88 -6.23
N ASP A 93 2.08 10.30 -5.20
CA ASP A 93 1.40 9.00 -5.32
C ASP A 93 -0.04 9.22 -5.78
N ASP A 94 -0.46 8.59 -6.88
CA ASP A 94 -1.82 8.61 -7.43
C ASP A 94 -2.82 7.91 -6.48
N GLU A 95 -2.44 6.75 -5.93
CA GLU A 95 -3.23 6.06 -4.91
C GLU A 95 -2.46 5.85 -3.62
N LYS A 96 -3.18 5.95 -2.48
CA LYS A 96 -2.60 5.79 -1.15
C LYS A 96 -3.46 4.90 -0.27
N ILE A 97 -2.81 3.98 0.45
CA ILE A 97 -3.43 3.20 1.52
C ILE A 97 -2.69 3.50 2.83
N ALA A 98 -3.35 4.24 3.71
CA ALA A 98 -2.84 4.56 5.05
C ALA A 98 -3.26 3.48 6.05
N VAL A 99 -2.33 3.05 6.91
CA VAL A 99 -2.54 2.03 7.95
C VAL A 99 -2.07 2.56 9.29
N ASP A 100 -2.97 2.63 10.27
CA ASP A 100 -2.66 2.80 11.69
C ASP A 100 -2.46 1.42 12.33
N LEU A 101 -1.21 0.99 12.37
CA LEU A 101 -0.77 -0.30 12.94
C LEU A 101 -1.11 -0.44 14.44
N ALA A 102 -1.31 0.67 15.17
CA ALA A 102 -1.69 0.60 16.57
C ALA A 102 -3.18 0.27 16.75
N ARG A 103 -4.00 0.45 15.70
CA ARG A 103 -5.45 0.20 15.71
C ARG A 103 -5.86 -1.05 14.97
N VAL A 104 -4.97 -1.65 14.17
CA VAL A 104 -5.24 -2.90 13.47
C VAL A 104 -5.69 -3.96 14.47
N GLN A 105 -6.85 -4.57 14.19
CA GLN A 105 -7.41 -5.62 15.03
C GLN A 105 -6.40 -6.76 15.25
N THR A 106 -6.37 -7.30 16.46
CA THR A 106 -5.36 -8.29 16.88
C THR A 106 -5.47 -9.63 16.14
N SER A 107 -6.61 -9.93 15.53
CA SER A 107 -6.84 -11.09 14.67
C SER A 107 -6.04 -11.03 13.36
N VAL A 108 -5.75 -9.84 12.85
CA VAL A 108 -4.97 -9.63 11.63
C VAL A 108 -3.49 -9.84 11.93
N LYS A 109 -2.86 -10.73 11.16
CA LYS A 109 -1.44 -11.08 11.25
C LYS A 109 -0.65 -10.72 10.01
N TYR A 110 -1.31 -10.59 8.87
CA TYR A 110 -0.70 -10.15 7.63
C TYR A 110 -1.60 -9.13 6.96
N ILE A 111 -0.99 -8.10 6.37
CA ILE A 111 -1.65 -7.20 5.44
C ILE A 111 -0.91 -7.37 4.12
N GLY A 112 -1.59 -7.96 3.14
CA GLY A 112 -1.07 -8.09 1.78
C GLY A 112 -1.53 -6.90 0.96
N PHE A 113 -0.61 -6.23 0.29
CA PHE A 113 -0.96 -5.20 -0.69
C PHE A 113 -0.96 -5.82 -2.09
N VAL A 114 -2.01 -5.55 -2.84
CA VAL A 114 -2.21 -6.02 -4.21
C VAL A 114 -2.31 -4.80 -5.11
N VAL A 115 -1.66 -4.88 -6.27
CA VAL A 115 -1.80 -3.88 -7.34
C VAL A 115 -2.27 -4.62 -8.59
N ASN A 116 -3.31 -4.11 -9.24
CA ASN A 116 -3.86 -4.69 -10.47
C ASN A 116 -4.25 -3.61 -11.47
N SER A 117 -4.23 -3.93 -12.77
CA SER A 117 -4.91 -3.12 -13.78
C SER A 117 -6.39 -3.47 -13.79
N TYR A 118 -7.27 -2.52 -13.48
CA TYR A 118 -8.73 -2.71 -13.55
C TYR A 118 -9.21 -2.79 -14.99
N SER A 119 -8.62 -1.96 -15.87
CA SER A 119 -8.93 -1.85 -17.30
C SER A 119 -8.51 -3.09 -18.10
N GLY A 120 -7.73 -4.00 -17.51
CA GLY A 120 -7.29 -5.25 -18.14
C GLY A 120 -6.15 -5.08 -19.14
N GLN A 121 -5.43 -3.95 -19.09
CA GLN A 121 -4.19 -3.77 -19.84
C GLN A 121 -3.07 -4.61 -19.19
N GLU A 122 -2.23 -5.23 -20.01
CA GLU A 122 -1.06 -5.95 -19.49
C GLU A 122 -0.05 -4.95 -18.91
N LEU A 123 0.44 -5.26 -17.71
CA LEU A 123 1.50 -4.52 -17.03
C LEU A 123 2.81 -5.25 -17.31
N ASP A 124 3.63 -4.70 -18.21
CA ASP A 124 4.98 -5.21 -18.52
C ASP A 124 6.05 -4.71 -17.53
#